data_AF-A0A2E6PU56-F1
#
_entry.id   AF-A0A2E6PU56-F1
#
_cell.length_a   1.000
_cell.length_b   1.000
_cell.length_c   1.000
_cell.angle_alpha   90.00
_cell.angle_beta   90.00
_cell.angle_gamma   90.00
#
_symmetry.space_group_name_H-M   'P 1'
#
loop_
_entity.id
_entity.type
_entity.pdbx_description
1 polymer ?
#
loop_
_entity_poly.entity_id
_entity_poly.type
_entity_poly.pdbx_seq_one_letter_code
_entity_poly.pdbx_strand_id
1 'polypeptide(L)'
;MNRQQRRAMKKQVGAKAQEKMANQVAQFGKLPQACDACAKEFDKKDKKMVQSWSVVVKQEIVRLFCPECIEKTKEALDVSETNIDTSTE
;
A
#
# COMPACT_ATOMS: atom_id res chain seq x y z
N MET A 1 -27.87 10.70 -25.02
CA MET A 1 -27.12 11.56 -24.05
C MET A 1 -26.85 12.92 -24.66
N ASN A 2 -27.32 13.99 -24.03
CA ASN A 2 -27.17 15.36 -24.52
C ASN A 2 -25.76 15.90 -24.20
N ARG A 3 -25.25 16.88 -24.98
CA ARG A 3 -23.86 17.38 -24.88
C ARG A 3 -23.53 17.93 -23.48
N GLN A 4 -24.51 18.54 -22.80
CA GLN A 4 -24.38 18.98 -21.42
C GLN A 4 -24.14 17.82 -20.45
N GLN A 5 -24.86 16.70 -20.61
CA GLN A 5 -24.70 15.52 -19.76
C GLN A 5 -23.31 14.90 -19.91
N ARG A 6 -22.77 14.84 -21.14
CA ARG A 6 -21.41 14.35 -21.41
C ARG A 6 -20.33 15.23 -20.76
N ARG A 7 -20.50 16.55 -20.76
CA ARG A 7 -19.57 17.49 -20.10
C ARG A 7 -19.64 17.41 -18.57
N ALA A 8 -20.84 17.30 -18.01
CA ALA A 8 -21.05 17.16 -16.57
C ALA A 8 -20.41 15.88 -16.02
N MET A 9 -20.60 14.75 -16.70
CA MET A 9 -19.96 13.47 -16.32
C MET A 9 -18.44 13.57 -16.38
N LYS A 10 -17.86 14.18 -17.43
CA LYS A 10 -16.40 14.32 -17.55
C LYS A 10 -15.79 15.13 -16.41
N LYS A 11 -16.48 16.18 -15.93
CA LYS A 11 -16.05 17.00 -14.78
C LYS A 11 -16.14 16.22 -13.46
N GLN A 12 -17.22 15.46 -13.26
CA GLN A 12 -17.38 14.63 -12.06
C GLN A 12 -16.37 13.47 -11.99
N VAL A 13 -16.06 12.83 -13.13
CA VAL A 13 -15.05 11.77 -13.18
C VAL A 13 -13.66 12.33 -12.86
N GLY A 14 -13.30 13.51 -13.40
CA GLY A 14 -12.05 14.19 -13.06
C GLY A 14 -11.95 14.55 -11.58
N ALA A 15 -13.02 15.12 -11.00
CA ALA A 15 -13.05 15.46 -9.58
C ALA A 15 -12.93 14.23 -8.67
N LYS A 16 -13.66 13.14 -8.97
CA LYS A 16 -13.55 11.88 -8.21
C LYS A 16 -12.16 11.24 -8.34
N ALA A 17 -11.53 11.32 -9.51
CA ALA A 17 -10.16 10.83 -9.69
C ALA A 17 -9.15 11.64 -8.86
N GLN A 18 -9.29 12.97 -8.84
CA GLN A 18 -8.43 13.86 -8.07
C GLN A 18 -8.60 13.66 -6.55
N GLU A 19 -9.83 13.47 -6.07
CA GLU A 19 -10.10 13.18 -4.66
C GLU A 19 -9.51 11.84 -4.21
N LYS A 20 -9.63 10.80 -5.04
CA LYS A 20 -9.00 9.49 -4.77
C LYS A 20 -7.48 9.58 -4.67
N MET A 21 -6.84 10.31 -5.58
CA MET A 21 -5.39 10.53 -5.53
C MET A 21 -4.99 11.33 -4.29
N ALA A 22 -5.72 12.40 -3.94
CA ALA A 22 -5.43 13.21 -2.76
C ALA A 22 -5.54 12.40 -1.45
N ASN A 23 -6.56 11.55 -1.32
CA ASN A 23 -6.73 10.68 -0.16
C ASN A 23 -5.61 9.63 -0.05
N GLN A 24 -5.17 9.05 -1.18
CA GLN A 24 -4.02 8.15 -1.18
C GLN A 24 -2.74 8.88 -0.75
N VAL A 25 -2.51 10.11 -1.25
CA VAL A 25 -1.34 10.94 -0.87
C VAL A 25 -1.35 11.28 0.63
N ALA A 26 -2.52 11.61 1.20
CA ALA A 26 -2.64 11.94 2.62
C ALA A 26 -2.27 10.77 3.55
N GLN A 27 -2.49 9.52 3.12
CA GLN A 27 -2.14 8.33 3.90
C GLN A 27 -0.61 8.14 4.02
N PHE A 28 0.18 8.61 3.05
CA PHE A 28 1.65 8.61 3.16
C PHE A 28 2.17 9.57 4.23
N GLY A 29 1.35 10.52 4.70
CA GLY A 29 1.71 11.40 5.82
C GLY A 29 1.86 10.66 7.16
N LYS A 30 1.19 9.51 7.31
CA LYS A 30 1.23 8.67 8.51
C LYS A 30 2.24 7.53 8.43
N LEU A 31 3.06 7.48 7.39
CA LEU A 31 4.05 6.41 7.24
C LEU A 31 5.16 6.55 8.31
N PRO A 32 5.56 5.45 8.97
CA PRO A 32 6.75 5.42 9.80
C PRO A 32 8.00 5.86 9.02
N GLN A 33 8.98 6.46 9.71
CA GLN A 33 10.27 6.84 9.11
C GLN A 33 11.36 5.78 9.29
N ALA A 34 11.01 4.64 9.87
CA ALA A 34 11.95 3.55 10.11
C ALA A 34 11.28 2.21 9.88
N CYS A 35 12.08 1.21 9.50
CA CYS A 35 11.65 -0.17 9.41
C CYS A 35 11.32 -0.74 10.80
N ASP A 36 10.16 -1.38 10.97
CA ASP A 36 9.78 -1.98 12.25
C ASP A 36 10.62 -3.21 12.62
N ALA A 37 11.24 -3.87 11.64
CA ALA A 37 12.03 -5.08 11.86
C ALA A 37 13.51 -4.80 12.19
N CYS A 38 14.11 -3.79 11.53
CA CYS A 38 15.55 -3.52 11.63
C CYS A 38 15.90 -2.08 11.99
N ALA A 39 14.90 -1.24 12.26
CA ALA A 39 15.05 0.19 12.57
C ALA A 39 15.81 1.01 11.50
N LYS A 40 15.93 0.49 10.27
CA LYS A 40 16.58 1.19 9.15
C LYS A 40 15.78 2.43 8.77
N GLU A 41 16.47 3.55 8.59
CA GLU A 41 15.85 4.83 8.22
C GLU A 41 15.24 4.77 6.82
N PHE A 42 14.04 5.33 6.67
CA PHE A 42 13.29 5.38 5.43
C PHE A 42 13.09 6.82 4.98
N ASP A 43 13.68 7.18 3.84
CA ASP A 43 13.43 8.47 3.21
C ASP A 43 12.26 8.41 2.23
N LYS A 44 11.13 8.97 2.66
CA LYS A 44 9.91 9.13 1.85
C LYS A 44 10.07 10.09 0.65
N LYS A 45 11.14 10.88 0.59
CA LYS A 45 11.44 11.74 -0.56
C LYS A 45 12.16 10.98 -1.68
N ASP A 46 12.79 9.85 -1.35
CA ASP A 46 13.46 9.02 -2.35
C ASP A 46 12.46 8.04 -3.00
N LYS A 47 12.18 8.27 -4.29
CA LYS A 47 11.30 7.42 -5.10
C LYS A 47 11.77 5.97 -5.15
N LYS A 48 13.08 5.72 -5.16
CA LYS A 48 13.62 4.36 -5.20
C LYS A 48 13.31 3.63 -3.89
N MET A 49 13.48 4.32 -2.76
CA MET A 49 13.10 3.77 -1.46
C MET A 49 11.60 3.50 -1.38
N VAL A 50 10.74 4.45 -1.75
CA VAL A 50 9.28 4.26 -1.66
C VAL A 50 8.79 3.09 -2.52
N GLN A 51 9.41 2.82 -3.68
CA GLN A 51 9.02 1.72 -4.56
C GLN A 51 9.47 0.34 -4.05
N SER A 52 10.62 0.25 -3.38
CA SER A 52 11.15 -1.04 -2.90
C SER A 52 10.61 -1.46 -1.53
N TRP A 53 10.06 -0.53 -0.76
CA TRP A 53 9.59 -0.81 0.60
C TRP A 53 8.14 -1.26 0.61
N SER A 54 7.82 -2.15 1.56
CA SER A 54 6.49 -2.73 1.69
C SER A 54 5.81 -2.23 2.96
N VAL A 55 4.60 -1.70 2.82
CA VAL A 55 3.79 -1.20 3.93
C VAL A 55 2.66 -2.18 4.18
N VAL A 56 2.55 -2.68 5.41
CA VAL A 56 1.50 -3.61 5.83
C VAL A 56 0.59 -2.91 6.82
N VAL A 57 -0.70 -2.86 6.53
CA VAL A 57 -1.71 -2.24 7.41
C VAL A 57 -2.58 -3.35 8.00
N LYS A 58 -2.56 -3.51 9.33
CA LYS A 58 -3.41 -4.46 10.05
C LYS A 58 -4.15 -3.75 11.17
N GLN A 59 -5.48 -3.75 11.13
CA GLN A 59 -6.34 -3.19 12.19
C GLN A 59 -5.88 -1.79 12.64
N GLU A 60 -5.60 -0.89 11.69
CA GLU A 60 -5.11 0.49 11.90
C GLU A 60 -3.62 0.66 12.27
N ILE A 61 -2.88 -0.42 12.52
CA ILE A 61 -1.42 -0.35 12.71
C ILE A 61 -0.75 -0.41 11.35
N VAL A 62 -0.04 0.65 11.00
CA VAL A 62 0.80 0.74 9.79
C VAL A 62 2.20 0.31 10.14
N ARG A 63 2.66 -0.79 9.52
CA ARG A 63 4.03 -1.27 9.65
C ARG A 63 4.81 -1.09 8.37
N LEU A 64 6.05 -0.68 8.50
CA LEU A 64 6.95 -0.45 7.38
C LEU A 64 8.08 -1.48 7.39
N PHE A 65 8.26 -2.18 6.28
CA PHE A 65 9.30 -3.19 6.12
C PHE A 65 10.26 -2.87 4.99
N CYS A 66 11.53 -3.08 5.28
CA CYS A 66 12.62 -3.00 4.32
C CYS A 66 12.56 -4.17 3.32
N PRO A 67 13.08 -4.02 2.08
CA PRO A 67 13.09 -5.10 1.09
C PRO A 67 13.79 -6.37 1.60
N GLU A 68 14.90 -6.22 2.31
CA GLU A 68 15.61 -7.37 2.92
C GLU A 68 14.76 -8.08 3.99
N CYS A 69 13.92 -7.32 4.70
CA CYS A 69 13.08 -7.81 5.79
C CYS A 69 11.87 -8.57 5.25
N ILE A 70 11.25 -8.04 4.19
CA ILE A 70 10.10 -8.67 3.55
C ILE A 70 10.51 -9.95 2.82
N GLU A 71 11.68 -9.99 2.18
CA GLU A 71 12.21 -11.19 1.52
C GLU A 71 12.40 -12.34 2.51
N LYS A 72 13.09 -12.08 3.64
CA LYS A 72 13.24 -13.07 4.72
C LYS A 72 11.89 -13.55 5.27
N THR A 73 10.91 -12.65 5.34
CA THR A 73 9.57 -12.99 5.83
C THR A 73 8.82 -13.84 4.80
N LYS A 74 8.94 -13.54 3.51
CA LYS A 74 8.33 -14.34 2.43
C LYS A 74 8.91 -15.74 2.40
N GLU A 75 10.24 -15.88 2.47
CA GLU A 75 10.89 -17.19 2.56
C GLU A 75 10.38 -18.02 3.75
N ALA A 76 10.14 -17.37 4.90
CA ALA A 76 9.58 -18.04 6.08
C ALA A 76 8.10 -18.41 5.94
N LEU A 77 7.30 -17.63 5.19
CA LEU A 77 5.88 -17.85 5.00
C LEU A 77 5.56 -18.83 3.85
N ASP A 78 6.33 -18.82 2.76
CA ASP A 78 6.19 -19.76 1.63
C ASP A 78 6.39 -21.22 2.10
N VAL A 79 7.12 -21.46 3.18
CA VAL A 79 7.27 -22.79 3.79
C VAL A 79 5.96 -23.30 4.42
N SER A 80 5.01 -22.41 4.73
CA SER A 80 3.77 -22.75 5.48
C SER A 80 2.53 -22.97 4.61
N GLU A 81 2.54 -22.66 3.31
CA GLU A 81 1.37 -22.83 2.43
C GLU A 81 1.17 -24.26 1.89
N THR A 82 1.93 -25.25 2.36
CA THR A 82 1.73 -26.66 1.95
C THR A 82 0.78 -27.47 2.82
N ASN A 83 0.20 -26.93 3.89
CA ASN A 83 -0.73 -27.69 4.76
C ASN A 83 -1.92 -26.85 5.26
N ILE A 84 -2.59 -26.11 4.37
CA ILE A 84 -3.97 -25.69 4.65
C ILE A 84 -4.88 -26.73 4.03
N ASP A 85 -5.08 -27.81 4.79
CA ASP A 85 -6.11 -28.80 4.58
C ASP A 85 -7.47 -28.08 4.68
N THR A 86 -8.00 -27.66 3.54
CA THR A 86 -9.40 -27.22 3.43
C THR A 86 -10.30 -28.45 3.48
N SER A 87 -10.33 -29.14 4.63
CA SER A 87 -11.43 -30.04 4.98
C SER A 87 -12.54 -29.19 5.58
N THR A 88 -13.42 -28.69 4.71
CA THR A 88 -14.76 -28.25 5.10
C THR A 88 -15.76 -29.18 4.44
N GLU A 89 -16.31 -30.08 5.28
CA GLU A 89 -17.56 -30.88 5.20
C GLU A 89 -17.96 -31.60 3.90
#